data_AF-A0AAP1WDY0-F1
#
_entry.id   AF-A0AAP1WDY0-F1
#
_cell.length_a   1.000
_cell.length_b   1.000
_cell.length_c   1.000
_cell.angle_alpha   90.00
_cell.angle_beta   90.00
_cell.angle_gamma   90.00
#
_symmetry.space_group_name_H-M   'P 1'
#
loop_
_entity.id
_entity.type
_entity.pdbx_description
1 polymer ?
#
loop_
_entity_poly.entity_id
_entity_poly.type
_entity_poly.pdbx_seq_one_letter_code
_entity_poly.pdbx_strand_id
1 'polypeptide(L)'
;MIVLKYRVNRAVGVEFSNEISSTEERKAATPKAVKAAYDLANGKYTAQDATTTQKGIVQLSSDTNSTSETLAATPKAVKAAYDLAAGKAPSNHIHPWNQITGVPTASLTAKGITQLSSATNSTSEVLAATPKAV
;
A
#
# COMPACT_ATOMS: atom_id res chain seq x y z
N MET A 1 50.10 -9.41 51.78
CA MET A 1 49.03 -8.43 51.51
C MET A 1 47.80 -9.18 51.03
N ILE A 2 46.88 -9.51 51.95
CA ILE A 2 45.70 -10.33 51.67
C ILE A 2 44.59 -9.39 51.21
N VAL A 3 44.21 -9.47 49.95
CA VAL A 3 43.13 -8.65 49.39
C VAL A 3 41.80 -9.28 49.79
N LEU A 4 41.10 -8.65 50.76
CA LEU A 4 39.73 -9.02 51.12
C LEU A 4 38.79 -8.67 49.96
N LYS A 5 38.48 -9.64 49.10
CA LYS A 5 37.49 -9.49 48.03
C LYS A 5 36.19 -10.19 48.44
N TYR A 6 35.15 -9.36 48.62
CA TYR A 6 33.73 -9.71 48.80
C TYR A 6 33.33 -10.35 50.13
N ARG A 7 33.00 -9.51 51.12
CA ARG A 7 32.30 -9.93 52.34
C ARG A 7 30.83 -10.17 52.02
N VAL A 8 30.40 -11.43 51.99
CA VAL A 8 28.99 -11.80 52.18
C VAL A 8 28.59 -11.31 53.58
N ASN A 9 27.68 -10.34 53.67
CA ASN A 9 27.20 -9.86 54.96
C ASN A 9 26.16 -10.85 55.50
N ARG A 10 26.64 -11.95 56.11
CA ARG A 10 25.82 -13.08 56.62
C ARG A 10 24.82 -12.66 57.73
N ALA A 11 24.84 -11.41 58.17
CA ALA A 11 23.98 -10.90 59.24
C ALA A 11 22.51 -10.60 58.82
N VAL A 12 22.21 -10.48 57.52
CA VAL A 12 20.88 -10.00 57.05
C VAL A 12 20.13 -11.04 56.19
N GLY A 13 20.74 -12.21 55.93
CA GLY A 13 20.10 -13.26 55.14
C GLY A 13 19.77 -12.85 53.69
N VAL A 14 20.44 -11.86 53.11
CA VAL A 14 20.27 -11.49 51.69
C VAL A 14 21.40 -12.12 50.88
N GLU A 15 21.05 -12.82 49.81
CA GLU A 15 22.00 -13.47 48.92
C GLU A 15 22.18 -12.67 47.63
N PHE A 16 23.41 -12.48 47.16
CA PHE A 16 23.65 -11.78 45.89
C PHE A 16 23.54 -12.75 44.71
N SER A 17 22.80 -12.34 43.67
CA SER A 17 22.51 -13.16 42.50
C SER A 17 22.91 -12.46 41.19
N ASN A 18 23.48 -13.23 40.27
CA ASN A 18 23.72 -12.81 38.88
C ASN A 18 22.56 -13.21 37.94
N GLU A 19 21.49 -13.83 38.47
CA GLU A 19 20.31 -14.21 37.71
C GLU A 19 19.49 -12.96 37.34
N ILE A 20 18.95 -12.93 36.12
CA ILE A 20 18.09 -11.84 35.61
C ILE A 20 16.59 -12.08 35.86
N SER A 21 16.26 -13.20 36.50
CA SER A 21 14.90 -13.59 36.87
C SER A 21 14.96 -14.41 38.16
N SER A 22 14.12 -14.07 39.13
CA SER A 22 13.95 -14.85 40.35
C SER A 22 12.57 -14.59 40.96
N THR A 23 12.02 -15.61 41.63
CA THR A 23 10.82 -15.50 42.47
C THR A 23 11.18 -15.36 43.95
N GLU A 24 12.47 -15.39 44.30
CA GLU A 24 12.96 -15.37 45.68
C GLU A 24 13.19 -13.92 46.15
N GLU A 25 12.46 -13.51 47.19
CA GLU A 25 12.56 -12.16 47.77
C GLU A 25 13.91 -11.90 48.47
N ARG A 26 14.59 -12.97 48.91
CA ARG A 26 15.88 -12.89 49.62
C ARG A 26 17.10 -12.71 48.70
N LYS A 27 16.90 -12.62 47.37
CA LYS A 27 18.00 -12.41 46.42
C LYS A 27 18.12 -10.93 46.03
N ALA A 28 19.31 -10.36 46.23
CA ALA A 28 19.67 -9.03 45.71
C ALA A 28 20.41 -9.17 44.36
N ALA A 29 20.00 -8.37 43.37
CA ALA A 29 20.65 -8.34 42.06
C ALA A 29 22.07 -7.74 42.16
N THR A 30 23.04 -8.37 41.49
CA THR A 30 24.36 -7.78 41.31
C THR A 30 24.39 -6.81 40.11
N PRO A 31 25.41 -5.94 40.00
CA PRO A 31 25.62 -5.14 38.79
C PRO A 31 25.69 -5.98 37.50
N LYS A 32 26.16 -7.24 37.58
CA LYS A 32 26.20 -8.16 36.44
C LYS A 32 24.79 -8.58 36.01
N ALA A 33 23.89 -8.88 36.96
CA ALA A 33 22.48 -9.15 36.64
C ALA A 33 21.82 -7.93 36.01
N VAL A 34 22.04 -6.73 36.57
CA VAL A 34 21.49 -5.47 36.03
C VAL A 34 21.98 -5.22 34.60
N LYS A 35 23.28 -5.38 34.34
CA LYS A 35 23.84 -5.25 32.99
C LYS A 35 23.23 -6.27 32.02
N ALA A 36 23.10 -7.52 32.44
CA ALA A 36 22.52 -8.56 31.60
C ALA A 36 21.04 -8.28 31.27
N ALA A 37 20.26 -7.77 32.22
CA ALA A 37 18.88 -7.35 31.98
C ALA A 37 18.80 -6.15 31.01
N TYR A 38 19.69 -5.17 31.17
CA TYR A 38 19.80 -4.02 30.25
C TYR A 38 20.16 -4.46 28.84
N ASP A 39 21.20 -5.28 28.67
CA ASP A 39 21.63 -5.78 27.37
C ASP A 39 20.51 -6.61 26.70
N LEU A 40 19.79 -7.44 27.47
CA LEU A 40 18.65 -8.20 26.99
C LEU A 40 17.49 -7.31 26.54
N ALA A 41 17.15 -6.28 27.31
CA ALA A 41 16.13 -5.30 26.94
C ALA A 41 16.55 -4.54 25.68
N ASN A 42 17.79 -4.02 25.65
CA ASN A 42 18.32 -3.29 24.52
C ASN A 42 18.36 -4.14 23.24
N GLY A 43 18.69 -5.43 23.34
CA GLY A 43 18.72 -6.35 22.20
C GLY A 43 17.33 -6.82 21.72
N LYS A 44 16.32 -6.87 22.59
CA LYS A 44 14.95 -7.27 22.21
C LYS A 44 14.17 -6.13 21.53
N TYR A 45 14.60 -4.88 21.74
CA TYR A 45 13.94 -3.68 21.25
C TYR A 45 14.79 -2.87 20.26
N THR A 46 15.85 -3.41 19.65
CA THR A 46 16.41 -2.77 18.45
C THR A 46 15.36 -2.87 17.34
N ALA A 47 14.55 -1.82 17.23
CA ALA A 47 13.51 -1.72 16.22
C ALA A 47 14.18 -1.70 14.85
N GLN A 48 14.02 -2.78 14.11
CA GLN A 48 14.46 -2.88 12.72
C GLN A 48 13.38 -2.29 11.82
N ASP A 49 13.78 -1.65 10.73
CA ASP A 49 12.83 -1.23 9.71
C ASP A 49 12.16 -2.46 9.07
N ALA A 50 10.87 -2.37 8.77
CA ALA A 50 10.19 -3.42 8.03
C ALA A 50 10.64 -3.42 6.57
N THR A 51 10.79 -4.61 6.01
CA THR A 51 10.98 -4.84 4.58
C THR A 51 9.94 -5.85 4.10
N THR A 52 9.92 -6.13 2.80
CA THR A 52 9.05 -7.18 2.24
C THR A 52 9.43 -8.59 2.70
N THR A 53 10.64 -8.79 3.25
CA THR A 53 11.16 -10.09 3.71
C THR A 53 11.43 -10.13 5.22
N GLN A 54 11.49 -8.99 5.89
CA GLN A 54 11.80 -8.85 7.32
C GLN A 54 10.71 -8.05 8.02
N LYS A 55 10.16 -8.59 9.11
CA LYS A 55 9.23 -7.84 9.97
C LYS A 55 9.98 -6.72 10.70
N GLY A 56 9.34 -5.56 10.87
CA GLY A 56 9.92 -4.40 11.52
C GLY A 56 8.91 -3.27 11.76
N ILE A 57 9.40 -2.07 12.02
CA ILE A 57 8.61 -0.84 12.16
C ILE A 57 8.53 -0.07 10.83
N VAL A 58 7.43 0.64 10.61
CA VAL A 58 7.23 1.54 9.46
C VAL A 58 6.66 2.87 9.93
N GLN A 59 6.99 3.96 9.24
CA GLN A 59 6.29 5.23 9.40
C GLN A 59 5.07 5.27 8.48
N LEU A 60 4.00 5.91 8.94
CA LEU A 60 2.78 6.05 8.16
C LEU A 60 2.77 7.37 7.39
N SER A 61 2.39 7.34 6.12
CA SER A 61 2.10 8.54 5.33
C SER A 61 0.65 8.56 4.86
N SER A 62 0.08 9.76 4.79
CA SER A 62 -1.26 9.99 4.23
C SER A 62 -1.23 10.63 2.84
N ASP A 63 -0.06 10.70 2.20
CA ASP A 63 0.10 11.19 0.84
C ASP A 63 -0.48 10.18 -0.17
N THR A 64 -1.15 10.66 -1.21
CA THR A 64 -1.77 9.82 -2.25
C THR A 64 -0.85 9.60 -3.46
N ASN A 65 0.31 10.23 -3.49
CA ASN A 65 1.28 10.20 -4.59
C ASN A 65 2.72 9.93 -4.10
N SER A 66 2.88 9.39 -2.89
CA SER A 66 4.20 9.05 -2.36
C SER A 66 4.87 7.97 -3.20
N THR A 67 6.15 8.17 -3.52
CA THR A 67 7.00 7.17 -4.18
C THR A 67 7.91 6.43 -3.19
N SER A 68 7.58 6.49 -1.89
CA SER A 68 8.43 5.91 -0.85
C SER A 68 8.10 4.44 -0.68
N GLU A 69 9.13 3.59 -0.61
CA GLU A 69 9.00 2.16 -0.32
C GLU A 69 9.17 1.85 1.17
N THR A 70 9.52 2.86 1.99
CA THR A 70 9.74 2.69 3.44
C THR A 70 8.56 3.17 4.29
N LEU A 71 7.57 3.83 3.67
CA LEU A 71 6.37 4.34 4.34
C LEU A 71 5.17 3.47 4.00
N ALA A 72 4.33 3.20 4.99
CA ALA A 72 3.04 2.54 4.76
C ALA A 72 1.91 3.57 4.56
N ALA A 73 1.01 3.30 3.63
CA ALA A 73 -0.14 4.15 3.37
C ALA A 73 -1.18 4.03 4.50
N THR A 74 -1.74 5.17 4.94
CA THR A 74 -2.89 5.17 5.85
C THR A 74 -4.20 4.86 5.12
N PRO A 75 -5.26 4.41 5.82
CA PRO A 75 -6.60 4.30 5.24
C PRO A 75 -7.10 5.61 4.62
N LYS A 76 -6.65 6.77 5.14
CA LYS A 76 -6.95 8.09 4.57
C LYS A 76 -6.38 8.25 3.16
N ALA A 77 -5.10 7.90 2.95
CA ALA A 77 -4.49 7.95 1.61
C ALA A 77 -5.20 6.99 0.65
N VAL A 78 -5.44 5.75 1.09
CA VAL A 78 -6.10 4.72 0.26
C VAL A 78 -7.51 5.16 -0.15
N LYS A 79 -8.29 5.70 0.79
CA LYS A 79 -9.62 6.22 0.49
C LYS A 79 -9.58 7.38 -0.49
N ALA A 80 -8.69 8.36 -0.27
CA ALA A 80 -8.58 9.51 -1.15
C ALA A 80 -8.17 9.12 -2.59
N ALA A 81 -7.24 8.17 -2.75
CA ALA A 81 -6.85 7.64 -4.05
C ALA A 81 -8.01 6.88 -4.73
N TYR A 82 -8.75 6.07 -3.95
CA TYR A 82 -9.92 5.35 -4.45
C TYR A 82 -11.04 6.31 -4.90
N ASP A 83 -11.39 7.30 -4.07
CA ASP A 83 -12.43 8.29 -4.39
C ASP A 83 -12.04 9.10 -5.64
N LEU A 84 -10.76 9.48 -5.76
CA LEU A 84 -10.24 10.15 -6.95
C LEU A 84 -10.41 9.26 -8.20
N ALA A 85 -10.04 7.98 -8.12
CA ALA A 85 -10.15 7.04 -9.23
C ALA A 85 -11.62 6.80 -9.63
N ALA A 86 -12.51 6.61 -8.65
CA ALA A 86 -13.95 6.44 -8.87
C ALA A 86 -14.58 7.67 -9.56
N GLY A 87 -14.03 8.86 -9.35
CA GLY A 87 -14.49 10.09 -10.00
C GLY A 87 -13.97 10.34 -11.42
N LYS A 88 -13.01 9.55 -11.94
CA LYS A 88 -12.37 9.84 -13.24
C LYS A 88 -13.15 9.37 -14.46
N ALA A 89 -13.98 8.36 -14.34
CA ALA A 89 -14.84 7.91 -15.42
C ALA A 89 -16.21 7.52 -14.87
N PRO A 90 -17.31 8.05 -15.42
CA PRO A 90 -18.62 7.56 -15.03
C PRO A 90 -18.73 6.09 -15.43
N SER A 91 -19.27 5.24 -14.54
CA SER A 91 -19.45 3.81 -14.81
C SER A 91 -20.32 3.55 -16.05
N ASN A 92 -21.11 4.54 -16.45
CA ASN A 92 -21.85 4.56 -17.70
C ASN A 92 -21.52 5.86 -18.44
N HIS A 93 -21.07 5.77 -19.69
CA HIS A 93 -20.86 6.93 -20.56
C HIS A 93 -21.54 6.71 -21.91
N ILE A 94 -21.94 7.80 -22.54
CA ILE A 94 -22.57 7.82 -23.86
C ILE A 94 -21.69 8.67 -24.78
N HIS A 95 -21.43 8.16 -25.98
CA HIS A 95 -20.82 8.95 -27.06
C HIS A 95 -21.92 9.57 -27.92
N PRO A 96 -22.09 10.91 -27.92
CA PRO A 96 -22.92 11.56 -28.91
C PRO A 96 -22.33 11.31 -30.31
N TRP A 97 -23.22 11.19 -31.30
CA TRP A 97 -22.85 10.86 -32.67
C TRP A 97 -21.76 11.78 -33.25
N ASN A 98 -21.79 13.07 -32.91
CA ASN A 98 -20.82 14.07 -33.37
C ASN A 98 -19.39 13.89 -32.82
N GLN A 99 -19.19 13.05 -31.79
CA GLN A 99 -17.86 12.71 -31.24
C GLN A 99 -17.28 11.44 -31.85
N ILE A 100 -18.05 10.71 -32.66
CA ILE A 100 -17.60 9.50 -33.33
C ILE A 100 -16.88 9.91 -34.61
N THR A 101 -15.54 9.96 -34.55
CA THR A 101 -14.67 10.27 -35.69
C THR A 101 -13.98 9.00 -36.19
N GLY A 102 -13.79 8.89 -37.51
CA GLY A 102 -13.02 7.77 -38.11
C GLY A 102 -13.85 6.56 -38.54
N VAL A 103 -15.18 6.66 -38.55
CA VAL A 103 -16.01 5.67 -39.25
C VAL A 103 -15.99 6.02 -40.74
N PRO A 104 -15.48 5.13 -41.62
CA PRO A 104 -15.39 5.42 -43.05
C PRO A 104 -16.77 5.47 -43.70
N THR A 105 -16.84 5.98 -44.92
CA THR A 105 -18.02 5.79 -45.78
C THR A 105 -18.16 4.31 -46.12
N ALA A 106 -19.36 3.77 -46.06
CA ALA A 106 -19.56 2.37 -46.45
C ALA A 106 -19.35 2.18 -47.96
N SER A 107 -18.80 1.04 -48.34
CA SER A 107 -18.62 0.60 -49.74
C SER A 107 -18.95 -0.89 -49.85
N LEU A 108 -18.85 -1.45 -51.06
CA LEU A 108 -19.02 -2.90 -51.29
C LEU A 108 -17.97 -3.76 -50.58
N THR A 109 -16.83 -3.17 -50.18
CA THR A 109 -15.70 -3.88 -49.56
C THR A 109 -15.36 -3.37 -48.16
N ALA A 110 -15.95 -2.25 -47.71
CA ALA A 110 -15.70 -1.65 -46.40
C ALA A 110 -17.00 -1.29 -45.68
N LYS A 111 -17.13 -1.71 -44.41
CA LYS A 111 -18.25 -1.30 -43.55
C LYS A 111 -18.09 0.16 -43.15
N GLY A 112 -19.19 0.90 -43.06
CA GLY A 112 -19.17 2.32 -42.72
C GLY A 112 -20.57 2.92 -42.58
N ILE A 113 -20.66 4.25 -42.69
CA ILE A 113 -21.92 5.01 -42.73
C ILE A 113 -22.21 5.47 -44.16
N THR A 114 -23.49 5.47 -44.54
CA THR A 114 -23.96 5.92 -45.85
C THR A 114 -25.17 6.82 -45.65
N GLN A 115 -25.26 7.92 -46.41
CA GLN A 115 -26.45 8.76 -46.42
C GLN A 115 -27.56 8.11 -47.26
N LEU A 116 -28.80 8.25 -46.83
CA LEU A 116 -29.96 7.71 -47.53
C LEU A 116 -30.52 8.72 -48.54
N SER A 117 -30.97 8.24 -49.69
CA SER A 117 -31.64 9.04 -50.73
C SER A 117 -32.97 8.42 -51.18
N SER A 118 -33.95 9.27 -51.45
CA SER A 118 -35.26 8.88 -52.02
C SER A 118 -35.43 9.32 -53.48
N ALA A 119 -34.37 9.78 -54.15
CA ALA A 119 -34.42 10.17 -55.55
C ALA A 119 -34.46 8.93 -56.47
N THR A 120 -35.43 8.89 -57.39
CA THR A 120 -35.61 7.78 -58.36
C THR A 120 -34.68 7.87 -59.57
N ASN A 121 -33.90 8.94 -59.69
CA ASN A 121 -32.95 9.19 -60.78
C ASN A 121 -31.54 9.57 -60.29
N SER A 122 -31.19 9.18 -59.06
CA SER A 122 -29.86 9.45 -58.51
C SER A 122 -28.78 8.65 -59.24
N THR A 123 -27.69 9.32 -59.62
CA THR A 123 -26.47 8.70 -60.15
C THR A 123 -25.36 8.56 -59.10
N SER A 124 -25.64 8.89 -57.83
CA SER A 124 -24.64 8.88 -56.76
C SER A 124 -24.26 7.45 -56.33
N GLU A 125 -22.95 7.18 -56.30
CA GLU A 125 -22.39 5.89 -55.86
C GLU A 125 -22.15 5.81 -54.34
N VAL A 126 -22.35 6.92 -53.61
CA VAL A 126 -22.10 7.02 -52.16
C VAL A 126 -23.39 7.17 -51.31
N LEU A 127 -24.56 7.06 -51.95
CA LEU A 127 -25.86 7.13 -51.26
C LEU A 127 -26.56 5.78 -51.36
N ALA A 128 -27.24 5.37 -50.30
CA ALA A 128 -28.08 4.17 -50.34
C ALA A 128 -29.54 4.55 -50.67
N ALA A 129 -30.18 3.74 -51.52
CA ALA A 129 -31.58 3.93 -51.87
C ALA A 129 -32.50 3.60 -50.69
N THR A 130 -33.54 4.41 -50.51
CA THR A 130 -34.67 4.10 -49.61
C THR A 130 -35.76 3.34 -50.37
N PRO A 131 -36.72 2.68 -49.70
CA PRO A 131 -37.84 2.01 -50.37
C PRO A 131 -38.68 2.91 -51.30
N LYS A 132 -38.62 4.24 -51.12
CA LYS A 132 -39.30 5.22 -51.98
C LYS A 132 -38.59 5.48 -53.31
N ALA A 133 -37.30 5.17 -53.41
CA ALA A 133 -36.48 5.38 -54.61
C ALA A 133 -36.45 4.18 -55.56
N VAL A 134 -36.98 3.03 -55.14
CA VAL A 134 -36.88 1.73 -55.83
C VAL A 134 -38.23 1.33 -56.41
#